data_AF-A0A955XD77-F1
#
_entry.id   AF-A0A955XD77-F1
#
_cell.length_a   1.000
_cell.length_b   1.000
_cell.length_c   1.000
_cell.angle_alpha   90.00
_cell.angle_beta   90.00
_cell.angle_gamma   90.00
#
_symmetry.space_group_name_H-M   'P 1'
#
loop_
_entity.id
_entity.type
_entity.pdbx_description
1 polymer ?
#
loop_
_entity_poly.entity_id
_entity_poly.type
_entity_poly.pdbx_seq_one_letter_code
_entity_poly.pdbx_strand_id
1 'polypeptide(L)'
;VLKNLRARLLDRGVDIRFQTRVERLVVQDGRITGVETTAGRIDATRVVLATGHSARDTYEALLSQGVPMEAKPFAVGVRAEHPQALIDEAQYNLRGPRPDTLPPADYRLAHTTDVGRGVYSFCMCPGGMIVPTATEPEMVVVNGMSSARRSGPFANSGVVAQVELADLVREGFGEGPLAGVEFQRALERKAFEAGGRDYKAPAMLASDLAAGRFRPVLAPTRFRPGLVPEDLRNVLPGFVVGSLQQALQRFDKMLRGYASAEANLIAVESRTSSPVRIPRDPNTREVPGFSGLFVAGEGPGYAGGIMSAALDGLHTGHAVLLALNATT
;
A
#
# COMPACT_ATOMS: atom_id res chain seq x y z
N VAL A 1 -6.69 20.38 -7.06
CA VAL A 1 -7.84 19.52 -6.67
C VAL A 1 -8.12 19.59 -5.17
N LEU A 2 -7.29 19.03 -4.28
CA LEU A 2 -7.58 18.94 -2.84
C LEU A 2 -7.82 20.30 -2.15
N LYS A 3 -7.08 21.36 -2.51
CA LYS A 3 -7.32 22.72 -2.00
C LYS A 3 -8.74 23.22 -2.26
N ASN A 4 -9.28 22.94 -3.45
CA ASN A 4 -10.63 23.36 -3.84
C ASN A 4 -11.70 22.52 -3.13
N LEU A 5 -11.44 21.21 -2.94
CA LEU A 5 -12.32 20.35 -2.14
C LEU A 5 -12.39 20.86 -0.70
N ARG A 6 -11.24 21.18 -0.09
CA ARG A 6 -11.19 21.78 1.26
C ARG A 6 -11.99 23.07 1.33
N ALA A 7 -11.76 24.02 0.42
CA ALA A 7 -12.49 25.29 0.40
C ALA A 7 -14.01 25.04 0.33
N ARG A 8 -14.44 24.14 -0.57
CA ARG A 8 -15.84 23.76 -0.73
C ARG A 8 -16.49 23.18 0.54
N LEU A 9 -15.72 22.44 1.35
CA LEU A 9 -16.17 21.89 2.63
C LEU A 9 -16.27 22.97 3.71
N LEU A 10 -15.26 23.84 3.80
CA LEU A 10 -15.27 24.98 4.73
C LEU A 10 -16.45 25.91 4.45
N ASP A 11 -16.74 26.22 3.18
CA ASP A 11 -17.90 27.04 2.78
C ASP A 11 -19.25 26.41 3.17
N ARG A 12 -19.28 25.10 3.46
CA ARG A 12 -20.47 24.36 3.92
C ARG A 12 -20.51 24.21 5.45
N GLY A 13 -19.61 24.89 6.18
CA GLY A 13 -19.55 24.84 7.64
C GLY A 13 -18.84 23.61 8.20
N VAL A 14 -18.10 22.85 7.39
CA VAL A 14 -17.28 21.74 7.89
C VAL A 14 -16.06 22.30 8.62
N ASP A 15 -15.87 21.92 9.87
CA ASP A 15 -14.63 22.19 10.62
C ASP A 15 -13.54 21.19 10.21
N ILE A 16 -12.35 21.70 9.83
CA ILE A 16 -11.20 20.89 9.39
C ILE A 16 -9.99 21.25 10.23
N ARG A 17 -9.59 20.33 11.11
CA ARG A 17 -8.45 20.50 12.03
C ARG A 17 -7.24 19.65 11.61
N PHE A 18 -6.24 20.31 11.03
CA PHE A 18 -4.94 19.67 10.77
C PHE A 18 -4.14 19.52 12.06
N GLN A 19 -3.14 18.63 12.07
CA GLN A 19 -2.26 18.38 13.23
C GLN A 19 -3.02 18.04 14.53
N THR A 20 -4.20 17.43 14.39
CA THR A 20 -5.07 17.00 15.49
C THR A 20 -5.30 15.51 15.34
N ARG A 21 -4.47 14.70 16.02
CA ARG A 21 -4.56 13.24 15.94
C ARG A 21 -5.58 12.76 16.97
N VAL A 22 -6.50 11.88 16.55
CA VAL A 22 -7.37 11.13 17.47
C VAL A 22 -6.55 10.05 18.14
N GLU A 23 -6.58 10.01 19.47
CA GLU A 23 -5.82 9.03 20.26
C GLU A 23 -6.75 7.94 20.82
N ARG A 24 -7.99 8.29 21.18
CA ARG A 24 -8.96 7.35 21.77
C ARG A 24 -10.39 7.67 21.40
N LEU A 25 -11.24 6.64 21.46
CA LEU A 25 -12.69 6.78 21.37
C LEU A 25 -13.25 7.02 22.77
N VAL A 26 -14.26 7.88 22.89
CA VAL A 26 -15.02 8.05 24.14
C VAL A 26 -16.33 7.27 24.00
N VAL A 27 -16.45 6.18 24.75
CA VAL A 27 -17.56 5.23 24.68
C VAL A 27 -18.25 5.13 26.03
N GLN A 28 -19.58 5.22 26.03
CA GLN A 28 -20.43 5.02 27.21
C GLN A 28 -21.52 4.00 26.85
N ASP A 29 -21.64 2.92 27.61
CA ASP A 29 -22.63 1.84 27.39
C ASP A 29 -22.65 1.31 25.94
N GLY A 30 -21.48 1.13 25.34
CA GLY A 30 -21.33 0.66 23.95
C GLY A 30 -21.65 1.70 22.88
N ARG A 31 -21.91 2.96 23.25
CA ARG A 31 -22.23 4.07 22.34
C ARG A 31 -21.12 5.12 22.30
N ILE A 32 -20.80 5.58 21.10
CA ILE A 32 -19.87 6.69 20.88
C ILE A 32 -20.46 8.00 21.43
N THR A 33 -19.64 8.70 22.22
CA THR A 33 -19.94 10.03 22.77
C THR A 33 -18.90 11.09 22.40
N GLY A 34 -17.77 10.66 21.82
CA GLY A 34 -16.76 11.57 21.29
C GLY A 34 -15.45 10.89 20.97
N VAL A 35 -14.42 11.70 20.78
CA VAL A 35 -13.03 11.29 20.60
C VAL A 35 -12.10 12.14 21.46
N GLU A 36 -11.06 11.53 22.01
CA GLU A 36 -9.94 12.25 22.59
C GLU A 36 -8.89 12.49 21.51
N THR A 37 -8.37 13.71 21.47
CA THR A 37 -7.36 14.12 20.48
C THR A 37 -6.17 14.78 21.15
N THR A 38 -5.10 14.96 20.39
CA THR A 38 -3.92 15.74 20.82
C THR A 38 -4.22 17.21 21.16
N ALA A 39 -5.40 17.72 20.79
CA ALA A 39 -5.85 19.08 21.08
C ALA A 39 -7.03 19.13 22.09
N GLY A 40 -7.32 18.00 22.75
CA GLY A 40 -8.43 17.86 23.69
C GLY A 40 -9.62 17.10 23.11
N ARG A 41 -10.65 16.96 23.94
CA ARG A 41 -11.86 16.20 23.63
C ARG A 41 -12.73 16.88 22.59
N ILE A 42 -13.32 16.08 21.70
CA ILE A 42 -14.38 16.50 20.77
C ILE A 42 -15.59 15.60 20.99
N ASP A 43 -16.71 16.19 21.42
CA ASP A 43 -17.97 15.46 21.57
C ASP A 43 -18.59 15.15 20.21
N ALA A 44 -19.02 13.92 20.03
CA ALA A 44 -19.64 13.44 18.80
C ALA A 44 -20.49 12.20 19.06
N THR A 45 -21.67 12.11 18.46
CA THR A 45 -22.52 10.92 18.51
C THR A 45 -22.27 9.96 17.34
N ARG A 46 -21.51 10.41 16.33
CA ARG A 46 -21.15 9.67 15.12
C ARG A 46 -19.69 9.92 14.80
N VAL A 47 -18.90 8.86 14.69
CA VAL A 47 -17.46 8.93 14.36
C VAL A 47 -17.19 8.05 13.16
N VAL A 48 -16.52 8.59 12.14
CA VAL A 48 -16.09 7.84 10.95
C VAL A 48 -14.57 7.70 10.96
N LEU A 49 -14.08 6.47 11.06
CA LEU A 49 -12.66 6.16 10.94
C LEU A 49 -12.30 5.92 9.47
N ALA A 50 -11.60 6.89 8.88
CA ALA A 50 -11.08 6.84 7.50
C ALA A 50 -9.56 7.11 7.48
N THR A 51 -8.83 6.44 8.38
CA THR A 51 -7.44 6.76 8.73
C THR A 51 -6.38 6.19 7.77
N GLY A 52 -6.81 5.38 6.79
CA GLY A 52 -5.90 4.71 5.86
C GLY A 52 -5.15 3.53 6.51
N HIS A 53 -4.51 2.70 5.69
CA HIS A 53 -3.95 1.43 6.15
C HIS A 53 -2.59 1.52 6.86
N SER A 54 -2.01 2.73 6.93
CA SER A 54 -0.74 2.98 7.63
C SER A 54 -0.92 3.53 9.05
N ALA A 55 -2.16 3.73 9.52
CA ALA A 55 -2.47 4.23 10.86
C ALA A 55 -2.34 3.12 11.93
N ARG A 56 -1.14 2.54 12.04
CA ARG A 56 -0.87 1.36 12.88
C ARG A 56 -1.03 1.64 14.37
N ASP A 57 -0.60 2.83 14.83
CA ASP A 57 -0.83 3.32 16.19
C ASP A 57 -2.33 3.39 16.52
N THR A 58 -3.13 3.84 15.55
CA THR A 58 -4.59 3.88 15.67
C THR A 58 -5.18 2.47 15.76
N TYR A 59 -4.66 1.50 15.02
CA TYR A 59 -5.12 0.11 15.13
C TYR A 59 -4.84 -0.48 16.51
N GLU A 60 -3.64 -0.27 17.06
CA GLU A 60 -3.28 -0.69 18.40
C GLU A 60 -4.21 -0.07 19.46
N ALA A 61 -4.44 1.24 19.37
CA ALA A 61 -5.31 1.95 20.30
C ALA A 61 -6.78 1.46 20.20
N LEU A 62 -7.30 1.26 18.99
CA LEU A 62 -8.65 0.74 18.79
C LEU A 62 -8.79 -0.70 19.29
N LEU A 63 -7.82 -1.57 19.01
CA LEU A 63 -7.81 -2.94 19.50
C LEU A 63 -7.76 -3.01 21.03
N SER A 64 -6.95 -2.16 21.67
CA SER A 64 -6.89 -2.05 23.15
C SER A 64 -8.21 -1.57 23.78
N GLN A 65 -9.03 -0.86 23.00
CA GLN A 65 -10.36 -0.39 23.41
C GLN A 65 -11.46 -1.42 23.08
N GLY A 66 -11.09 -2.61 22.62
CA GLY A 66 -12.02 -3.71 22.32
C GLY A 66 -12.75 -3.56 20.98
N VAL A 67 -12.32 -2.64 20.11
CA VAL A 67 -12.87 -2.54 18.75
C VAL A 67 -12.56 -3.84 18.00
N PRO A 68 -13.56 -4.53 17.43
CA PRO A 68 -13.33 -5.80 16.76
C PRO A 68 -12.40 -5.61 15.57
N MET A 69 -11.45 -6.53 15.39
CA MET A 69 -10.52 -6.55 14.26
C MET A 69 -10.17 -7.97 13.87
N GLU A 70 -9.93 -8.16 12.58
CA GLU A 70 -9.53 -9.44 12.00
C GLU A 70 -8.28 -9.23 11.14
N ALA A 71 -7.39 -10.22 11.13
CA ALA A 71 -6.28 -10.24 10.20
C ALA A 71 -6.82 -10.45 8.77
N LYS A 72 -6.28 -9.72 7.79
CA LYS A 72 -6.71 -9.77 6.39
C LYS A 72 -5.53 -10.08 5.47
N PRO A 73 -5.65 -11.02 4.51
CA PRO A 73 -4.65 -11.22 3.47
C PRO A 73 -4.33 -9.94 2.69
N PHE A 74 -3.08 -9.82 2.25
CA PHE A 74 -2.55 -8.68 1.50
C PHE A 74 -1.46 -9.16 0.54
N ALA A 75 -0.68 -8.25 -0.05
CA ALA A 75 0.44 -8.61 -0.90
C ALA A 75 1.66 -7.75 -0.59
N VAL A 76 2.84 -8.33 -0.74
CA VAL A 76 4.12 -7.63 -0.56
C VAL A 76 5.09 -7.99 -1.67
N GLY A 77 6.09 -7.14 -1.88
CA GLY A 77 7.17 -7.45 -2.80
C GLY A 77 8.08 -6.25 -3.02
N VAL A 78 8.28 -5.92 -4.29
CA VAL A 78 9.27 -4.94 -4.73
C VAL A 78 8.65 -3.99 -5.74
N ARG A 79 9.28 -2.84 -5.99
CA ARG A 79 9.05 -2.05 -7.20
C ARG A 79 10.01 -2.47 -8.28
N ALA A 80 9.50 -2.85 -9.44
CA ALA A 80 10.31 -2.98 -10.64
C ALA A 80 10.40 -1.60 -11.32
N GLU A 81 11.60 -1.16 -11.68
CA GLU A 81 11.88 0.08 -12.43
C GLU A 81 12.60 -0.27 -13.73
N HIS A 82 12.06 0.19 -14.85
CA HIS A 82 12.62 -0.02 -16.19
C HIS A 82 12.77 1.33 -16.89
N PRO A 83 13.70 1.50 -17.83
CA PRO A 83 13.62 2.60 -18.79
C PRO A 83 12.24 2.59 -19.46
N GLN A 84 11.56 3.74 -19.50
CA GLN A 84 10.23 3.83 -20.13
C GLN A 84 10.30 3.42 -21.60
N ALA A 85 11.41 3.71 -22.28
CA ALA A 85 11.63 3.32 -23.68
C ALA A 85 11.59 1.79 -23.89
N LEU A 86 12.07 0.99 -22.93
CA LEU A 86 12.01 -0.47 -22.99
C LEU A 86 10.55 -0.94 -22.98
N ILE A 87 9.73 -0.35 -22.10
CA ILE A 87 8.30 -0.68 -22.02
C ILE A 87 7.56 -0.20 -23.27
N ASP A 88 7.86 1.00 -23.76
CA ASP A 88 7.29 1.55 -24.99
C ASP A 88 7.61 0.65 -26.20
N GLU A 89 8.86 0.19 -26.33
CA GLU A 89 9.28 -0.73 -27.39
C GLU A 89 8.52 -2.06 -27.30
N ALA A 90 8.47 -2.66 -26.11
CA ALA A 90 7.84 -3.96 -25.92
C ALA A 90 6.32 -3.93 -26.15
N GLN A 91 5.63 -2.88 -25.71
CA GLN A 91 4.18 -2.77 -25.81
C GLN A 91 3.69 -2.31 -27.17
N TYR A 92 4.39 -1.37 -27.81
CA TYR A 92 4.00 -0.81 -29.10
C TYR A 92 4.74 -1.45 -30.28
N ASN A 93 5.63 -2.42 -30.02
CA ASN A 93 6.46 -3.11 -31.03
C ASN A 93 7.21 -2.12 -31.93
N LEU A 94 7.83 -1.11 -31.29
CA LEU A 94 8.54 -0.03 -31.98
C LEU A 94 9.98 -0.43 -32.32
N ARG A 95 10.58 0.26 -33.30
CA ARG A 95 12.02 0.16 -33.62
C ARG A 95 12.67 1.54 -33.56
N GLY A 96 12.35 2.31 -32.53
CA GLY A 96 12.72 3.72 -32.39
C GLY A 96 11.94 4.42 -31.27
N PRO A 97 12.10 5.74 -31.12
CA PRO A 97 11.42 6.50 -30.07
C PRO A 97 9.89 6.42 -30.22
N ARG A 98 9.19 6.38 -29.09
CA ARG A 98 7.73 6.44 -29.05
C ARG A 98 7.24 7.77 -29.67
N PRO A 99 6.31 7.74 -30.64
CA PRO A 99 5.68 8.95 -31.16
C PRO A 99 4.90 9.72 -30.07
N ASP A 100 4.89 11.05 -30.13
CA ASP A 100 4.20 11.90 -29.15
C ASP A 100 2.67 11.70 -29.12
N THR A 101 2.10 11.08 -30.15
CA THR A 101 0.67 10.74 -30.23
C THR A 101 0.27 9.54 -29.36
N LEU A 102 1.23 8.70 -28.97
CA LEU A 102 0.99 7.59 -28.07
C LEU A 102 1.36 8.01 -26.64
N PRO A 103 0.55 7.67 -25.63
CA PRO A 103 0.95 7.90 -24.24
C PRO A 103 2.15 7.00 -23.89
N PRO A 104 2.94 7.33 -22.86
CA PRO A 104 3.89 6.41 -22.26
C PRO A 104 3.19 5.08 -21.93
N ALA A 105 3.75 3.98 -22.43
CA ALA A 105 3.12 2.67 -22.35
C ALA A 105 2.96 2.21 -20.90
N ASP A 106 1.81 1.60 -20.62
CA ASP A 106 1.54 0.91 -19.37
C ASP A 106 1.56 -0.61 -19.54
N TYR A 107 1.47 -1.36 -18.42
CA TYR A 107 1.30 -2.81 -18.46
C TYR A 107 0.50 -3.31 -17.26
N ARG A 108 -0.07 -4.50 -17.43
CA ARG A 108 -0.65 -5.29 -16.34
C ARG A 108 -0.23 -6.74 -16.52
N LEU A 109 0.53 -7.24 -15.57
CA LEU A 109 1.08 -8.58 -15.58
C LEU A 109 0.55 -9.36 -14.36
N ALA A 110 0.26 -10.62 -14.56
CA ALA A 110 -0.15 -11.54 -13.50
C ALA A 110 0.33 -12.95 -13.83
N HIS A 111 0.72 -13.68 -12.80
CA HIS A 111 1.13 -15.07 -12.88
C HIS A 111 0.72 -15.78 -11.60
N THR A 112 0.18 -16.99 -11.74
CA THR A 112 -0.03 -17.92 -10.63
C THR A 112 1.12 -18.90 -10.65
N THR A 113 1.86 -18.99 -9.55
CA THR A 113 2.98 -19.92 -9.41
C THR A 113 2.51 -21.37 -9.46
N ASP A 114 3.43 -22.29 -9.64
CA ASP A 114 3.22 -23.74 -9.50
C ASP A 114 2.54 -24.16 -8.17
N VAL A 115 2.85 -23.48 -7.08
CA VAL A 115 2.19 -23.67 -5.76
C VAL A 115 0.88 -22.88 -5.57
N GLY A 116 0.32 -22.32 -6.64
CA GLY A 116 -0.99 -21.66 -6.62
C GLY A 116 -1.01 -20.22 -6.09
N ARG A 117 0.15 -19.60 -5.84
CA ARG A 117 0.23 -18.23 -5.31
C ARG A 117 0.16 -17.19 -6.44
N GLY A 118 -0.70 -16.19 -6.28
CA GLY A 118 -0.77 -15.07 -7.22
C GLY A 118 0.38 -14.08 -7.05
N VAL A 119 1.00 -13.71 -8.16
CA VAL A 119 1.97 -12.62 -8.28
C VAL A 119 1.53 -11.69 -9.40
N TYR A 120 1.51 -10.38 -9.14
CA TYR A 120 0.98 -9.43 -10.11
C TYR A 120 1.66 -8.06 -10.04
N SER A 121 1.58 -7.33 -11.15
CA SER A 121 1.94 -5.93 -11.19
C SER A 121 0.87 -5.07 -10.52
N PHE A 122 1.28 -4.15 -9.65
CA PHE A 122 0.41 -3.26 -8.89
C PHE A 122 0.83 -1.79 -9.08
N CYS A 123 -0.14 -0.87 -9.12
CA CYS A 123 0.12 0.58 -9.17
C CYS A 123 1.17 0.96 -10.24
N MET A 124 0.94 0.52 -11.48
CA MET A 124 1.83 0.80 -12.61
C MET A 124 1.86 2.30 -12.90
N CYS A 125 3.06 2.86 -13.03
CA CYS A 125 3.37 4.28 -13.12
C CYS A 125 4.23 4.56 -14.37
N PRO A 126 3.62 4.80 -15.55
CA PRO A 126 4.34 5.15 -16.77
C PRO A 126 5.00 6.51 -16.64
N GLY A 127 6.26 6.61 -17.05
CA GLY A 127 7.08 7.82 -16.96
C GLY A 127 7.03 8.43 -15.57
N GLY A 128 7.04 7.56 -14.56
CA GLY A 128 6.92 7.89 -13.16
C GLY A 128 8.25 7.85 -12.43
N MET A 129 8.14 7.75 -11.12
CA MET A 129 9.27 7.52 -10.22
C MET A 129 8.82 6.70 -9.04
N ILE A 130 9.76 5.96 -8.47
CA ILE A 130 9.59 5.28 -7.18
C ILE A 130 9.84 6.31 -6.08
N VAL A 131 9.02 6.27 -5.02
CA VAL A 131 9.06 7.21 -3.90
C VAL A 131 9.19 6.49 -2.56
N PRO A 132 9.95 7.04 -1.60
CA PRO A 132 9.97 6.55 -0.23
C PRO A 132 8.65 6.91 0.46
N THR A 133 8.03 5.95 1.14
CA THR A 133 6.71 6.11 1.79
C THR A 133 6.67 5.55 3.21
N ALA A 134 7.82 5.45 3.88
CA ALA A 134 7.86 5.07 5.29
C ALA A 134 7.16 6.13 6.14
N THR A 135 6.37 5.68 7.11
CA THR A 135 5.64 6.55 8.07
C THR A 135 6.07 6.32 9.52
N GLU A 136 7.07 5.48 9.72
CA GLU A 136 7.65 5.14 11.02
C GLU A 136 9.18 5.29 10.92
N PRO A 137 9.87 5.64 12.03
CA PRO A 137 11.33 5.73 12.05
C PRO A 137 11.97 4.36 11.78
N GLU A 138 13.20 4.38 11.26
CA GLU A 138 14.00 3.16 11.02
C GLU A 138 13.30 2.10 10.15
N MET A 139 12.53 2.58 9.18
CA MET A 139 11.79 1.77 8.22
C MET A 139 12.00 2.28 6.81
N VAL A 140 12.07 1.35 5.85
CA VAL A 140 12.06 1.64 4.42
C VAL A 140 10.81 1.02 3.81
N VAL A 141 10.05 1.85 3.10
CA VAL A 141 8.91 1.45 2.29
C VAL A 141 9.01 2.20 0.98
N VAL A 142 8.74 1.54 -0.13
CA VAL A 142 8.62 2.18 -1.44
C VAL A 142 7.19 2.11 -1.97
N ASN A 143 6.86 3.07 -2.81
CA ASN A 143 5.67 3.09 -3.66
C ASN A 143 6.02 3.80 -4.98
N GLY A 144 5.05 4.05 -5.85
CA GLY A 144 5.25 4.73 -7.12
C GLY A 144 4.29 5.89 -7.31
N MET A 145 4.73 6.87 -8.08
CA MET A 145 3.89 7.96 -8.55
C MET A 145 4.26 8.36 -9.97
N SER A 146 3.33 9.03 -10.65
CA SER A 146 3.59 9.70 -11.92
C SER A 146 3.05 11.12 -11.87
N SER A 147 3.73 12.05 -12.54
CA SER A 147 3.15 13.35 -12.83
C SER A 147 2.03 13.20 -13.88
N ALA A 148 1.16 14.20 -14.01
CA ALA A 148 0.10 14.17 -15.03
C ALA A 148 0.66 14.00 -16.46
N ARG A 149 1.85 14.54 -16.74
CA ARG A 149 2.51 14.43 -18.04
C ARG A 149 3.16 13.07 -18.30
N ARG A 150 3.38 12.25 -17.25
CA ARG A 150 4.05 10.94 -17.35
C ARG A 150 5.35 11.00 -18.16
N SER A 151 6.12 12.07 -17.99
CA SER A 151 7.30 12.36 -18.84
C SER A 151 8.63 11.97 -18.19
N GLY A 152 8.59 11.19 -17.11
CA GLY A 152 9.79 10.65 -16.49
C GLY A 152 10.45 9.59 -17.39
N PRO A 153 11.76 9.34 -17.23
CA PRO A 153 12.47 8.39 -18.08
C PRO A 153 12.25 6.93 -17.68
N PHE A 154 11.53 6.66 -16.58
CA PHE A 154 11.33 5.32 -16.05
C PHE A 154 9.85 4.94 -15.96
N ALA A 155 9.54 3.69 -16.30
CA ALA A 155 8.32 3.02 -15.90
C ALA A 155 8.57 2.31 -14.57
N ASN A 156 7.58 2.26 -13.68
CA ASN A 156 7.67 1.38 -12.52
C ASN A 156 6.33 0.79 -12.11
N SER A 157 6.36 -0.37 -11.46
CA SER A 157 5.18 -0.96 -10.81
C SER A 157 5.60 -1.78 -9.59
N GLY A 158 4.72 -1.90 -8.60
CA GLY A 158 4.86 -2.97 -7.62
C GLY A 158 4.81 -4.32 -8.35
N VAL A 159 5.64 -5.27 -7.94
CA VAL A 159 5.55 -6.69 -8.29
C VAL A 159 5.43 -7.42 -6.97
N VAL A 160 4.22 -7.90 -6.69
CA VAL A 160 3.84 -8.32 -5.34
C VAL A 160 3.25 -9.71 -5.36
N ALA A 161 3.64 -10.50 -4.37
CA ALA A 161 3.11 -11.83 -4.12
C ALA A 161 2.06 -11.76 -3.00
N GLN A 162 1.00 -12.54 -3.13
CA GLN A 162 0.00 -12.67 -2.06
C GLN A 162 0.66 -13.18 -0.77
N VAL A 163 0.18 -12.69 0.37
CA VAL A 163 0.49 -13.14 1.72
C VAL A 163 -0.81 -13.61 2.34
N GLU A 164 -0.89 -14.92 2.62
CA GLU A 164 -2.03 -15.55 3.25
C GLU A 164 -1.84 -15.60 4.77
N LEU A 165 -2.92 -15.75 5.53
CA LEU A 165 -2.84 -15.79 7.00
C LEU A 165 -1.96 -16.95 7.50
N ALA A 166 -1.98 -18.10 6.82
CA ALA A 166 -1.12 -19.23 7.13
C ALA A 166 0.38 -18.91 6.95
N ASP A 167 0.73 -17.94 6.10
CA ASP A 167 2.11 -17.49 5.96
C ASP A 167 2.53 -16.67 7.19
N LEU A 168 1.65 -15.83 7.73
CA LEU A 168 1.94 -15.06 8.95
C LEU A 168 2.23 -15.97 10.14
N VAL A 169 1.47 -17.06 10.28
CA VAL A 169 1.71 -18.08 11.32
C VAL A 169 3.04 -18.78 11.09
N ARG A 170 3.34 -19.20 9.86
CA ARG A 170 4.60 -19.90 9.52
C ARG A 170 5.84 -19.03 9.75
N GLU A 171 5.72 -17.74 9.50
CA GLU A 171 6.78 -16.75 9.73
C GLU A 171 6.85 -16.29 11.21
N GLY A 172 6.00 -16.82 12.09
CA GLY A 172 6.09 -16.63 13.54
C GLY A 172 5.33 -15.41 14.09
N PHE A 173 4.48 -14.75 13.29
CA PHE A 173 3.70 -13.58 13.72
C PHE A 173 2.36 -13.96 14.38
N GLY A 174 1.96 -15.23 14.28
CA GLY A 174 0.74 -15.77 14.88
C GLY A 174 -0.54 -15.41 14.12
N GLU A 175 -1.67 -15.58 14.81
CA GLU A 175 -3.04 -15.44 14.24
C GLU A 175 -3.75 -14.16 14.71
N GLY A 176 -3.09 -13.33 15.51
CA GLY A 176 -3.68 -12.12 16.08
C GLY A 176 -4.10 -11.11 15.00
N PRO A 177 -5.08 -10.22 15.27
CA PRO A 177 -5.58 -9.26 14.29
C PRO A 177 -4.51 -8.36 13.67
N LEU A 178 -3.44 -8.07 14.42
CA LEU A 178 -2.32 -7.23 13.98
C LEU A 178 -1.12 -8.03 13.46
N ALA A 179 -1.20 -9.35 13.31
CA ALA A 179 -0.07 -10.18 12.82
C ALA A 179 0.46 -9.68 11.47
N GLY A 180 -0.42 -9.24 10.56
CA GLY A 180 -0.02 -8.67 9.28
C GLY A 180 0.65 -7.29 9.41
N VAL A 181 0.28 -6.48 10.41
CA VAL A 181 0.94 -5.21 10.71
C VAL A 181 2.37 -5.46 11.18
N GLU A 182 2.57 -6.39 12.10
CA GLU A 182 3.89 -6.74 12.62
C GLU A 182 4.78 -7.37 11.54
N PHE A 183 4.21 -8.21 10.68
CA PHE A 183 4.92 -8.73 9.51
C PHE A 183 5.40 -7.60 8.58
N GLN A 184 4.55 -6.61 8.29
CA GLN A 184 4.97 -5.45 7.51
C GLN A 184 6.09 -4.67 8.21
N ARG A 185 5.97 -4.39 9.52
CA ARG A 185 7.02 -3.69 10.29
C ARG A 185 8.35 -4.43 10.24
N ALA A 186 8.33 -5.75 10.38
CA ALA A 186 9.53 -6.58 10.31
C ALA A 186 10.22 -6.46 8.94
N LEU A 187 9.45 -6.54 7.84
CA LEU A 187 10.00 -6.36 6.49
C LEU A 187 10.57 -4.95 6.28
N GLU A 188 9.88 -3.93 6.77
CA GLU A 188 10.26 -2.52 6.61
C GLU A 188 11.53 -2.17 7.39
N ARG A 189 11.69 -2.71 8.61
CA ARG A 189 12.93 -2.59 9.39
C ARG A 189 14.07 -3.34 8.73
N LYS A 190 13.82 -4.56 8.25
CA LYS A 190 14.83 -5.36 7.54
C LYS A 190 15.30 -4.67 6.26
N ALA A 191 14.39 -4.04 5.53
CA ALA A 191 14.74 -3.21 4.38
C ALA A 191 15.55 -1.96 4.77
N PHE A 192 15.25 -1.32 5.91
CA PHE A 192 16.05 -0.21 6.43
C PHE A 192 17.47 -0.64 6.79
N GLU A 193 17.63 -1.78 7.45
CA GLU A 193 18.96 -2.34 7.79
C GLU A 193 19.76 -2.69 6.55
N ALA A 194 19.15 -3.41 5.61
CA ALA A 194 19.73 -3.76 4.32
C ALA A 194 20.05 -2.53 3.45
N GLY A 195 19.29 -1.45 3.64
CA GLY A 195 19.54 -0.13 3.07
C GLY A 195 20.66 0.67 3.73
N GLY A 196 21.41 0.06 4.66
CA GLY A 196 22.52 0.71 5.36
C GLY A 196 22.10 1.66 6.47
N ARG A 197 20.87 1.54 6.99
CA ARG A 197 20.31 2.36 8.08
C ARG A 197 20.29 3.86 7.82
N ASP A 198 20.19 4.24 6.54
CA ASP A 198 20.23 5.64 6.08
C ASP A 198 19.11 5.94 5.06
N TYR A 199 17.99 5.22 5.20
CA TYR A 199 16.77 5.33 4.36
C TYR A 199 16.94 5.07 2.86
N LYS A 200 18.14 4.68 2.39
CA LYS A 200 18.34 4.12 1.05
C LYS A 200 17.60 2.79 0.97
N ALA A 201 17.12 2.46 -0.23
CA ALA A 201 16.40 1.21 -0.44
C ALA A 201 17.33 0.10 -0.93
N PRO A 202 17.26 -1.12 -0.36
CA PRO A 202 17.97 -2.27 -0.90
C PRO A 202 17.39 -2.64 -2.27
N ALA A 203 18.27 -2.95 -3.20
CA ALA A 203 17.88 -3.26 -4.58
C ALA A 203 18.80 -4.30 -5.23
N MET A 204 18.29 -4.98 -6.25
CA MET A 204 19.07 -5.82 -7.16
C MET A 204 18.47 -5.79 -8.55
N LEU A 205 19.21 -6.27 -9.56
CA LEU A 205 18.68 -6.39 -10.92
C LEU A 205 17.61 -7.47 -11.01
N ALA A 206 16.56 -7.21 -11.81
CA ALA A 206 15.50 -8.17 -12.07
C ALA A 206 16.03 -9.46 -12.71
N SER A 207 17.01 -9.33 -13.61
CA SER A 207 17.70 -10.49 -14.22
C SER A 207 18.40 -11.39 -13.20
N ASP A 208 18.88 -10.81 -12.10
CA ASP A 208 19.63 -11.55 -11.09
C ASP A 208 18.70 -12.30 -10.14
N LEU A 209 17.61 -11.66 -9.72
CA LEU A 209 16.58 -12.37 -8.94
C LEU A 209 16.00 -13.52 -9.77
N ALA A 210 15.61 -13.26 -11.03
CA ALA A 210 15.05 -14.27 -11.94
C ALA A 210 15.98 -15.46 -12.17
N ALA A 211 17.31 -15.24 -12.16
CA ALA A 211 18.33 -16.28 -12.32
C ALA A 211 18.82 -16.90 -11.00
N GLY A 212 18.31 -16.46 -9.84
CA GLY A 212 18.72 -16.99 -8.54
C GLY A 212 20.16 -16.65 -8.16
N ARG A 213 20.65 -15.47 -8.56
CA ARG A 213 22.00 -14.99 -8.26
C ARG A 213 21.97 -13.54 -7.77
N PHE A 214 23.10 -13.06 -7.29
CA PHE A 214 23.28 -11.66 -6.91
C PHE A 214 24.60 -11.12 -7.45
N ARG A 215 24.56 -9.89 -7.97
CA ARG A 215 25.74 -9.08 -8.30
C ARG A 215 25.53 -7.70 -7.70
N PRO A 216 26.55 -7.06 -7.10
CA PRO A 216 26.44 -5.73 -6.51
C PRO A 216 26.48 -4.63 -7.59
N VAL A 217 25.60 -4.75 -8.59
CA VAL A 217 25.46 -3.85 -9.73
C VAL A 217 23.99 -3.47 -9.83
N LEU A 218 23.71 -2.20 -10.09
CA LEU A 218 22.36 -1.67 -10.28
C LEU A 218 22.29 -0.87 -11.59
N ALA A 219 21.12 -0.85 -12.20
CA ALA A 219 20.82 0.03 -13.31
C ALA A 219 20.66 1.48 -12.82
N PRO A 220 20.80 2.49 -13.71
CA PRO A 220 20.50 3.87 -13.35
C PRO A 220 19.10 4.04 -12.77
N THR A 221 18.96 4.91 -11.77
CA THR A 221 17.67 5.19 -11.11
C THR A 221 17.53 6.68 -10.81
N ARG A 222 16.29 7.13 -10.61
CA ARG A 222 15.97 8.45 -10.02
C ARG A 222 15.47 8.36 -8.58
N PHE A 223 15.43 7.16 -7.99
CA PHE A 223 15.03 6.98 -6.60
C PHE A 223 15.92 7.82 -5.66
N ARG A 224 15.25 8.53 -4.75
CA ARG A 224 15.89 9.28 -3.66
C ARG A 224 15.38 8.68 -2.33
N PRO A 225 16.24 8.50 -1.31
CA PRO A 225 17.59 9.08 -1.17
C PRO A 225 18.70 8.36 -1.96
N GLY A 226 18.46 7.13 -2.37
CA GLY A 226 19.40 6.33 -3.18
C GLY A 226 19.17 4.84 -2.96
N LEU A 227 19.94 4.01 -3.65
CA LEU A 227 19.87 2.55 -3.55
C LEU A 227 21.14 1.97 -2.94
N VAL A 228 21.00 0.82 -2.28
CA VAL A 228 22.10 -0.04 -1.86
C VAL A 228 21.98 -1.36 -2.62
N PRO A 229 23.00 -1.80 -3.38
CA PRO A 229 23.00 -3.13 -3.98
C PRO A 229 22.98 -4.19 -2.87
N GLU A 230 21.91 -4.99 -2.81
CA GLU A 230 21.74 -6.04 -1.79
C GLU A 230 21.01 -7.25 -2.39
N ASP A 231 21.32 -8.44 -1.89
CA ASP A 231 20.60 -9.63 -2.27
C ASP A 231 19.21 -9.64 -1.61
N LEU A 232 18.16 -9.32 -2.37
CA LEU A 232 16.79 -9.25 -1.84
C LEU A 232 16.26 -10.58 -1.30
N ARG A 233 16.93 -11.70 -1.59
CA ARG A 233 16.65 -13.01 -0.97
C ARG A 233 16.97 -13.02 0.53
N ASN A 234 17.88 -12.15 0.96
CA ASN A 234 18.19 -11.93 2.37
C ASN A 234 17.19 -10.98 3.03
N VAL A 235 16.42 -10.20 2.27
CA VAL A 235 15.47 -9.20 2.79
C VAL A 235 14.06 -9.77 2.88
N LEU A 236 13.56 -10.35 1.79
CA LEU A 236 12.19 -10.86 1.70
C LEU A 236 12.06 -12.30 2.21
N PRO A 237 10.87 -12.75 2.64
CA PRO A 237 10.65 -14.15 3.03
C PRO A 237 10.81 -15.10 1.84
N GLY A 238 11.26 -16.32 2.11
CA GLY A 238 11.56 -17.31 1.06
C GLY A 238 10.38 -17.59 0.12
N PHE A 239 9.15 -17.61 0.64
CA PHE A 239 7.96 -17.82 -0.19
C PHE A 239 7.69 -16.65 -1.14
N VAL A 240 7.94 -15.40 -0.71
CA VAL A 240 7.81 -14.21 -1.57
C VAL A 240 8.88 -14.24 -2.64
N VAL A 241 10.13 -14.52 -2.27
CA VAL A 241 11.27 -14.64 -3.18
C VAL A 241 10.98 -15.67 -4.29
N GLY A 242 10.64 -16.90 -3.92
CA GLY A 242 10.37 -17.97 -4.88
C GLY A 242 9.25 -17.61 -5.85
N SER A 243 8.19 -16.97 -5.35
CA SER A 243 7.08 -16.51 -6.21
C SER A 243 7.49 -15.38 -7.15
N LEU A 244 8.25 -14.39 -6.68
CA LEU A 244 8.77 -13.31 -7.52
C LEU A 244 9.70 -13.87 -8.61
N GLN A 245 10.55 -14.85 -8.30
CA GLN A 245 11.45 -15.46 -9.28
C GLN A 245 10.69 -16.11 -10.45
N GLN A 246 9.70 -16.95 -10.14
CA GLN A 246 8.86 -17.57 -11.18
C GLN A 246 8.09 -16.52 -11.99
N ALA A 247 7.52 -15.52 -11.31
CA ALA A 247 6.79 -14.45 -11.97
C ALA A 247 7.67 -13.64 -12.91
N LEU A 248 8.89 -13.28 -12.52
CA LEU A 248 9.83 -12.53 -13.36
C LEU A 248 10.22 -13.31 -14.62
N GLN A 249 10.48 -14.61 -14.51
CA GLN A 249 10.74 -15.48 -15.65
C GLN A 249 9.53 -15.56 -16.60
N ARG A 250 8.31 -15.55 -16.05
CA ARG A 250 7.09 -15.50 -16.86
C ARG A 250 6.88 -14.13 -17.50
N PHE A 251 7.09 -13.06 -16.74
CA PHE A 251 6.87 -11.68 -17.17
C PHE A 251 7.83 -11.29 -18.29
N ASP A 252 9.07 -11.76 -18.27
CA ASP A 252 10.03 -11.52 -19.36
C ASP A 252 9.60 -12.18 -20.69
N LYS A 253 8.88 -13.30 -20.62
CA LYS A 253 8.27 -13.93 -21.81
C LYS A 253 7.04 -13.17 -22.31
N MET A 254 6.34 -12.47 -21.43
CA MET A 254 5.13 -11.69 -21.76
C MET A 254 5.47 -10.29 -22.26
N LEU A 255 6.47 -9.66 -21.65
CA LEU A 255 7.00 -8.35 -21.98
C LEU A 255 8.52 -8.50 -22.06
N ARG A 256 9.04 -8.57 -23.28
CA ARG A 256 10.46 -8.83 -23.53
C ARG A 256 11.33 -7.78 -22.84
N GLY A 257 12.31 -8.23 -22.06
CA GLY A 257 13.23 -7.34 -21.34
C GLY A 257 12.75 -6.94 -19.95
N TYR A 258 11.59 -7.45 -19.49
CA TYR A 258 11.09 -7.18 -18.14
C TYR A 258 12.06 -7.67 -17.05
N ALA A 259 12.75 -8.78 -17.27
CA ALA A 259 13.77 -9.30 -16.36
C ALA A 259 15.19 -9.08 -16.90
N SER A 260 15.44 -7.92 -17.53
CA SER A 260 16.75 -7.54 -18.05
C SER A 260 17.69 -6.96 -16.99
N ALA A 261 18.94 -6.69 -17.37
CA ALA A 261 19.92 -5.99 -16.54
C ALA A 261 19.70 -4.47 -16.48
N GLU A 262 18.73 -3.94 -17.23
CA GLU A 262 18.31 -2.53 -17.18
C GLU A 262 17.19 -2.31 -16.15
N ALA A 263 16.67 -3.39 -15.56
CA ALA A 263 15.56 -3.36 -14.63
C ALA A 263 16.04 -3.50 -13.18
N ASN A 264 15.76 -2.51 -12.35
CA ASN A 264 15.98 -2.60 -10.91
C ASN A 264 14.75 -3.17 -10.20
N LEU A 265 14.95 -4.03 -9.21
CA LEU A 265 13.96 -4.39 -8.20
C LEU A 265 14.33 -3.68 -6.90
N ILE A 266 13.41 -2.89 -6.36
CA ILE A 266 13.65 -2.03 -5.20
C ILE A 266 12.71 -2.45 -4.08
N ALA A 267 13.25 -2.82 -2.92
CA ALA A 267 12.46 -3.27 -1.78
C ALA A 267 12.30 -2.17 -0.70
N VAL A 268 11.24 -2.18 0.11
CA VAL A 268 10.11 -3.12 0.09
C VAL A 268 8.79 -2.40 -0.24
N GLU A 269 7.99 -2.97 -1.13
CA GLU A 269 6.59 -2.59 -1.35
C GLU A 269 5.73 -3.44 -0.41
N SER A 270 5.52 -2.98 0.82
CA SER A 270 4.86 -3.75 1.89
C SER A 270 3.39 -3.39 2.12
N ARG A 271 2.93 -2.24 1.61
CA ARG A 271 1.65 -1.62 1.99
C ARG A 271 0.69 -1.48 0.80
N THR A 272 0.37 -2.60 0.17
CA THR A 272 -0.50 -2.66 -1.04
C THR A 272 -1.99 -2.56 -0.74
N SER A 273 -2.39 -3.02 0.44
CA SER A 273 -3.75 -2.92 0.99
C SER A 273 -3.70 -3.13 2.50
N SER A 274 -4.81 -2.93 3.20
CA SER A 274 -4.82 -3.13 4.65
C SER A 274 -4.58 -4.59 5.05
N PRO A 275 -3.68 -4.83 6.02
CA PRO A 275 -3.50 -6.13 6.66
C PRO A 275 -4.56 -6.40 7.74
N VAL A 276 -5.47 -5.44 7.99
CA VAL A 276 -6.53 -5.51 9.00
C VAL A 276 -7.88 -5.30 8.35
N ARG A 277 -8.88 -6.02 8.86
CA ARG A 277 -10.30 -5.78 8.63
C ARG A 277 -10.92 -5.30 9.94
N ILE A 278 -11.55 -4.13 9.93
CA ILE A 278 -12.45 -3.72 11.01
C ILE A 278 -13.87 -4.05 10.53
N PRO A 279 -14.55 -5.06 11.07
CA PRO A 279 -15.88 -5.43 10.60
C PRO A 279 -16.87 -4.30 10.86
N ARG A 280 -17.81 -4.14 9.93
CA ARG A 280 -18.97 -3.26 10.06
C ARG A 280 -20.21 -3.98 9.54
N ASP A 281 -21.36 -3.66 10.11
CA ASP A 281 -22.65 -4.19 9.66
C ASP A 281 -22.89 -3.84 8.18
N PRO A 282 -23.34 -4.77 7.33
CA PRO A 282 -23.51 -4.51 5.90
C PRO A 282 -24.61 -3.49 5.58
N ASN A 283 -25.60 -3.33 6.46
CA ASN A 283 -26.75 -2.46 6.27
C ASN A 283 -26.52 -1.09 6.93
N THR A 284 -26.16 -1.08 8.21
CA THR A 284 -25.96 0.16 8.98
C THR A 284 -24.57 0.74 8.81
N ARG A 285 -23.57 -0.08 8.45
CA ARG A 285 -22.15 0.28 8.38
C ARG A 285 -21.54 0.69 9.72
N GLU A 286 -22.23 0.44 10.82
CA GLU A 286 -21.69 0.59 12.17
C GLU A 286 -20.79 -0.57 12.56
N VAL A 287 -19.80 -0.32 13.41
CA VAL A 287 -18.94 -1.34 13.98
C VAL A 287 -19.71 -2.10 15.07
N PRO A 288 -19.79 -3.45 15.03
CA PRO A 288 -20.48 -4.23 16.04
C PRO A 288 -19.98 -3.93 17.46
N GLY A 289 -20.91 -3.70 18.40
CA GLY A 289 -20.59 -3.37 19.78
C GLY A 289 -20.23 -1.89 20.04
N PHE A 290 -20.18 -1.06 19.00
CA PHE A 290 -19.85 0.38 19.09
C PHE A 290 -20.86 1.23 18.31
N SER A 291 -22.05 1.45 18.88
CA SER A 291 -23.09 2.25 18.24
C SER A 291 -22.60 3.67 17.95
N GLY A 292 -22.84 4.14 16.73
CA GLY A 292 -22.33 5.42 16.24
C GLY A 292 -20.87 5.41 15.75
N LEU A 293 -20.16 4.27 15.80
CA LEU A 293 -18.84 4.13 15.18
C LEU A 293 -18.97 3.55 13.77
N PHE A 294 -18.39 4.24 12.80
CA PHE A 294 -18.34 3.83 11.40
C PHE A 294 -16.89 3.74 10.95
N VAL A 295 -16.64 2.92 9.94
CA VAL A 295 -15.33 2.82 9.30
C VAL A 295 -15.48 2.98 7.79
N ALA A 296 -14.50 3.60 7.13
CA ALA A 296 -14.52 3.79 5.69
C ALA A 296 -13.13 3.70 5.04
N GLY A 297 -13.13 3.32 3.77
CA GLY A 297 -11.95 3.34 2.92
C GLY A 297 -10.99 2.17 3.14
N GLU A 298 -9.72 2.41 2.83
CA GLU A 298 -8.73 1.33 2.73
C GLU A 298 -8.26 0.83 4.09
N GLY A 299 -8.16 1.70 5.10
CA GLY A 299 -7.73 1.33 6.46
C GLY A 299 -8.50 0.14 7.04
N PRO A 300 -9.83 0.21 7.18
CA PRO A 300 -10.64 -0.93 7.63
C PRO A 300 -10.77 -2.07 6.59
N GLY A 301 -10.10 -1.95 5.44
CA GLY A 301 -10.02 -2.95 4.38
C GLY A 301 -11.11 -2.87 3.30
N TYR A 302 -11.98 -1.86 3.28
CA TYR A 302 -13.17 -1.80 2.40
C TYR A 302 -12.91 -1.16 1.03
N ALA A 303 -11.69 -0.71 0.78
CA ALA A 303 -11.25 -0.16 -0.49
C ALA A 303 -9.79 -0.56 -0.78
N GLY A 304 -9.33 -0.28 -1.99
CA GLY A 304 -7.96 -0.59 -2.45
C GLY A 304 -7.43 0.41 -3.47
N GLY A 305 -7.93 1.65 -3.42
CA GLY A 305 -7.55 2.72 -4.34
C GLY A 305 -8.43 3.95 -4.18
N ILE A 306 -8.05 5.05 -4.83
CA ILE A 306 -8.68 6.37 -4.67
C ILE A 306 -10.19 6.31 -4.96
N MET A 307 -10.59 5.72 -6.08
CA MET A 307 -12.00 5.68 -6.49
C MET A 307 -12.85 4.80 -5.58
N SER A 308 -12.37 3.61 -5.22
CA SER A 308 -13.11 2.72 -4.32
C SER A 308 -13.19 3.31 -2.91
N ALA A 309 -12.16 4.00 -2.42
CA ALA A 309 -12.18 4.69 -1.15
C ALA A 309 -13.17 5.87 -1.15
N ALA A 310 -13.24 6.63 -2.25
CA ALA A 310 -14.20 7.72 -2.39
C ALA A 310 -15.65 7.21 -2.42
N LEU A 311 -15.93 6.13 -3.14
CA LEU A 311 -17.25 5.49 -3.16
C LEU A 311 -17.62 4.91 -1.79
N ASP A 312 -16.67 4.28 -1.11
CA ASP A 312 -16.90 3.77 0.24
C ASP A 312 -17.20 4.90 1.24
N GLY A 313 -16.48 6.02 1.13
CA GLY A 313 -16.74 7.24 1.89
C GLY A 313 -18.12 7.83 1.64
N LEU A 314 -18.56 7.88 0.37
CA LEU A 314 -19.90 8.34 -0.01
C LEU A 314 -20.99 7.46 0.64
N HIS A 315 -20.87 6.14 0.52
CA HIS A 315 -21.85 5.22 1.10
C HIS A 315 -21.86 5.26 2.63
N THR A 316 -20.70 5.39 3.27
CA THR A 316 -20.62 5.56 4.72
C THR A 316 -21.23 6.90 5.15
N GLY A 317 -21.00 7.98 4.41
CA GLY A 317 -21.65 9.27 4.67
C GLY A 317 -23.17 9.18 4.60
N HIS A 318 -23.72 8.44 3.62
CA HIS A 318 -25.16 8.21 3.54
C HIS A 318 -25.68 7.40 4.75
N ALA A 319 -24.98 6.34 5.17
CA ALA A 319 -25.37 5.58 6.35
C ALA A 319 -25.35 6.42 7.64
N VAL A 320 -24.37 7.31 7.80
CA VAL A 320 -24.33 8.26 8.92
C VAL A 320 -25.56 9.18 8.91
N LEU A 321 -25.98 9.69 7.74
CA LEU A 321 -27.19 10.51 7.63
C LEU A 321 -28.46 9.75 8.03
N LEU A 322 -28.61 8.50 7.59
CA LEU A 322 -29.75 7.66 7.98
C LEU A 322 -29.76 7.40 9.49
N ALA A 323 -28.59 7.12 10.07
CA ALA A 323 -28.46 6.90 11.51
C ALA A 323 -28.74 8.15 12.35
N LEU A 324 -28.47 9.36 11.82
CA LEU A 324 -28.83 10.61 12.48
C LEU A 324 -30.35 10.83 12.45
N ASN A 325 -30.99 10.61 11.30
CA ASN A 325 -32.43 10.80 11.11
C ASN A 325 -33.28 9.78 11.89
N ALA A 326 -32.76 8.59 12.18
CA ALA A 326 -33.46 7.59 12.99
C ALA A 326 -33.47 7.91 14.50
N THR A 327 -32.68 8.90 14.93
CA THR A 327 -32.58 9.32 16.35
C THR A 327 -33.36 10.61 16.65
N THR A 328 -33.92 11.24 15.61
CA THR A 328 -34.85 12.39 15.68
C THR A 328 -36.28 11.93 15.53
#